data_AF-F0BKS9-F1
#
_entry.id   AF-F0BKS9-F1
#
_cell.length_a   1.000
_cell.length_b   1.000
_cell.length_c   1.000
_cell.angle_alpha   90.00
_cell.angle_beta   90.00
_cell.angle_gamma   90.00
#
_symmetry.space_group_name_H-M   'P 1'
#
loop_
_entity.id
_entity.type
_entity.pdbx_description
1 polymer ?
#
loop_
_entity_poly.entity_id
_entity_poly.type
_entity_poly.pdbx_seq_one_letter_code
_entity_poly.pdbx_strand_id
1 'polypeptide(L)' 'MQIPRCIVPYADAGKTCTDNSDCSGDCLATSIVPTGTATTGTCQRDSDRFGCRQVVVGGKGQAALCID' A
#
# COMPACT_ATOMS: atom_id res chain seq x y z
N MET A 1 22.82 -8.50 12.09
CA MET A 1 21.82 -7.41 12.03
C MET A 1 21.79 -6.91 10.60
N GLN A 2 20.77 -7.26 9.81
CA GLN A 2 20.63 -6.69 8.47
C GLN A 2 20.19 -5.24 8.63
N ILE A 3 20.99 -4.30 8.11
CA ILE A 3 20.66 -2.88 8.12
C ILE A 3 19.75 -2.65 6.90
N PRO A 4 18.51 -2.15 7.05
CA PRO A 4 17.71 -1.75 5.91
C PRO A 4 18.35 -0.51 5.30
N ARG A 5 19.22 -0.71 4.30
CA ARG A 5 19.90 0.39 3.63
C ARG A 5 18.99 0.77 2.47
N CYS A 6 18.30 1.91 2.59
CA CYS A 6 17.40 2.53 1.61
C CYS A 6 15.87 2.35 1.82
N ILE A 7 15.39 1.91 2.99
CA ILE A 7 13.95 2.07 3.30
C ILE A 7 13.69 3.55 3.64
N VAL A 8 12.80 4.19 2.87
CA VAL A 8 12.43 5.60 3.06
C VAL A 8 11.04 5.66 3.69
N PRO A 9 10.87 6.28 4.89
CA PRO A 9 9.55 6.49 5.46
C PRO A 9 8.80 7.56 4.67
N TYR A 10 7.49 7.38 4.51
CA TYR A 10 6.62 8.38 3.87
C TYR A 10 5.94 9.25 4.93
N ALA A 11 5.89 10.56 4.70
CA ALA A 11 5.33 11.53 5.65
C ALA A 11 3.80 11.39 5.82
N ASP A 12 3.14 10.82 4.83
CA ASP A 12 1.70 10.57 4.74
C ASP A 12 1.30 9.16 5.17
N ALA A 13 2.23 8.38 5.73
CA ALA A 13 2.00 7.02 6.22
C ALA A 13 0.72 6.91 7.07
N GLY A 14 -0.15 5.95 6.73
CA GLY A 14 -1.38 5.68 7.47
C GLY A 14 -2.57 6.59 7.15
N LYS A 15 -2.38 7.65 6.35
CA LYS A 15 -3.49 8.50 5.88
C LYS A 15 -4.45 7.66 5.03
N THR A 16 -5.76 7.84 5.21
CA THR A 16 -6.78 7.19 4.36
C THR A 16 -6.66 7.69 2.92
N CYS A 17 -6.73 6.76 1.97
CA CYS A 17 -6.62 7.02 0.54
C CYS A 17 -7.60 6.15 -0.26
N THR A 18 -7.86 6.56 -1.50
CA THR A 18 -8.65 5.81 -2.47
C THR A 18 -7.90 5.56 -3.77
N ASP A 19 -6.81 6.29 -3.97
CA ASP A 19 -5.93 6.13 -5.12
C ASP A 19 -4.47 6.33 -4.71
N ASN A 20 -3.55 5.81 -5.51
CA ASN A 20 -2.12 6.05 -5.31
C ASN A 20 -1.77 7.54 -5.46
N SER A 21 -2.52 8.31 -6.25
CA SER A 21 -2.32 9.76 -6.36
C SER A 21 -2.53 10.53 -5.05
N ASP A 22 -3.20 9.92 -4.06
CA ASP A 22 -3.45 10.52 -2.75
C ASP A 22 -2.24 10.43 -1.80
N CYS A 23 -1.23 9.62 -2.19
CA CYS A 23 -0.09 9.24 -1.36
C CYS A 23 1.26 9.53 -2.03
N SER A 24 2.31 9.66 -1.24
CA SER A 24 3.70 9.72 -1.75
C SER A 24 4.19 8.35 -2.27
N GLY A 25 3.49 7.27 -1.90
CA GLY A 25 3.75 5.90 -2.32
C GLY A 25 2.47 5.21 -2.79
N ASP A 26 2.32 3.93 -2.46
CA ASP A 26 1.13 3.16 -2.82
C ASP A 26 -0.02 3.39 -1.82
N CYS A 27 -1.26 3.42 -2.30
CA CYS A 27 -2.44 3.32 -1.44
C CYS A 27 -2.73 1.84 -1.18
N LEU A 28 -2.59 1.37 0.04
CA LEU A 28 -2.68 -0.06 0.37
C LEU A 28 -3.99 -0.41 1.06
N ALA A 29 -4.65 -1.48 0.62
CA ALA A 29 -5.86 -1.97 1.26
C ALA A 29 -5.54 -2.49 2.68
N THR A 30 -6.42 -2.19 3.64
CA THR A 30 -6.25 -2.63 5.04
C THR A 30 -6.35 -4.15 5.20
N SER A 31 -7.03 -4.80 4.27
CA SER A 31 -7.13 -6.25 4.14
C SER A 31 -7.23 -6.63 2.67
N ILE A 32 -6.76 -7.83 2.33
CA ILE A 32 -6.86 -8.33 0.96
C ILE A 32 -8.33 -8.62 0.66
N VAL A 33 -8.87 -7.99 -0.37
CA VAL A 33 -10.23 -8.16 -0.88
C VAL A 33 -10.21 -8.73 -2.31
N PRO A 34 -11.30 -9.35 -2.79
CA PRO A 34 -11.39 -9.75 -4.18
C PRO A 34 -11.15 -8.56 -5.12
N THR A 35 -10.42 -8.78 -6.21
CA THR A 35 -10.10 -7.73 -7.19
C THR A 35 -11.36 -7.05 -7.71
N GLY A 36 -11.34 -5.71 -7.78
CA GLY A 36 -12.47 -4.89 -8.21
C GLY A 36 -13.50 -4.57 -7.12
N THR A 37 -13.35 -5.16 -5.93
CA THR A 37 -14.20 -4.84 -4.78
C THR A 37 -13.94 -3.41 -4.31
N ALA A 38 -15.02 -2.67 -4.05
CA ALA A 38 -14.93 -1.34 -3.47
C ALA A 38 -14.30 -1.42 -2.08
N THR A 39 -13.20 -0.69 -1.88
CA THR A 39 -12.46 -0.66 -0.63
C THR A 39 -11.73 0.67 -0.50
N THR A 40 -11.35 1.00 0.72
CA THR A 40 -10.45 2.11 1.02
C THR A 40 -9.11 1.55 1.48
N GLY A 41 -8.08 2.38 1.36
CA GLY A 41 -6.74 2.01 1.79
C GLY A 41 -6.15 3.02 2.76
N THR A 42 -4.92 2.75 3.16
CA THR A 42 -4.05 3.69 3.83
C THR A 42 -2.74 3.85 3.06
N CYS A 43 -2.19 5.06 3.07
CA CYS A 43 -0.91 5.32 2.43
C CYS A 43 0.17 4.45 3.05
N GLN A 44 0.99 3.85 2.18
CA GLN A 44 2.10 2.98 2.54
C GLN A 44 3.00 3.64 3.60
N ARG A 45 3.53 2.85 4.54
CA ARG A 45 4.33 3.38 5.65
C ARG A 45 5.70 3.88 5.20
N ASP A 46 6.35 3.11 4.34
CA ASP A 46 7.73 3.32 3.91
C ASP A 46 7.95 2.61 2.57
N SER A 47 9.12 2.73 1.96
CA SER A 47 9.41 2.08 0.66
C SER A 47 9.61 0.56 0.72
N ASP A 48 9.37 -0.09 1.86
CA ASP A 48 9.42 -1.54 1.97
C ASP A 48 8.28 -2.19 1.16
N ARG A 49 8.64 -3.26 0.47
CA ARG A 49 7.78 -4.03 -0.42
C ARG A 49 7.79 -5.51 -0.09
N PHE A 50 8.21 -5.92 1.10
CA PHE A 50 8.04 -7.30 1.54
C PHE A 50 6.63 -7.54 2.08
N GLY A 51 6.19 -8.80 2.05
CA GLY A 51 4.86 -9.25 2.43
C GLY A 51 3.80 -9.15 1.33
N CYS A 52 2.61 -9.67 1.65
CA CYS A 52 1.43 -9.60 0.80
C CYS A 52 0.69 -8.28 0.99
N ARG A 53 0.51 -7.55 -0.11
CA ARG A 53 -0.16 -6.25 -0.12
C ARG A 53 -0.97 -6.08 -1.39
N GLN A 54 -2.04 -5.31 -1.30
CA GLN A 54 -2.94 -5.01 -2.40
C GLN A 54 -3.08 -3.51 -2.51
N VAL A 55 -2.85 -2.97 -3.71
CA VAL A 55 -3.04 -1.53 -3.96
C VAL A 55 -4.52 -1.23 -4.20
N VAL A 56 -4.94 -0.02 -3.83
CA VAL A 56 -6.28 0.52 -4.06
C VAL A 56 -6.16 1.63 -5.09
N VAL A 57 -6.89 1.49 -6.19
CA VAL A 57 -6.92 2.46 -7.30
C VAL A 57 -8.38 2.74 -7.62
N GLY A 58 -8.76 4.02 -7.67
CA GLY A 58 -10.14 4.44 -7.86
C GLY A 58 -11.12 3.84 -6.85
N GLY A 59 -10.70 3.65 -5.60
CA GLY A 59 -11.50 3.06 -4.52
C GLY A 59 -11.77 1.56 -4.70
N LYS A 60 -10.96 0.86 -5.49
CA LYS A 60 -11.10 -0.59 -5.73
C LYS A 60 -9.79 -1.32 -5.50
N GLY A 61 -9.87 -2.46 -4.82
CA GLY A 61 -8.73 -3.34 -4.61
C GLY A 61 -8.25 -3.96 -5.92
N GLN A 62 -6.95 -3.86 -6.21
CA GLN A 62 -6.32 -4.44 -7.40
C GLN A 62 -5.86 -5.89 -7.14
N ALA A 63 -5.07 -6.50 -8.02
CA ALA A 63 -4.47 -7.79 -7.69
C ALA A 63 -3.52 -7.67 -6.49
N ALA A 64 -3.55 -8.66 -5.60
CA ALA A 64 -2.59 -8.75 -4.50
C ALA A 64 -1.20 -9.14 -5.02
N LEU A 65 -0.15 -8.52 -4.47
CA LEU A 65 1.24 -8.83 -4.74
C LEU A 65 1.92 -9.27 -3.44
N CYS A 66 2.49 -10.48 -3.44
CA CYS A 66 3.24 -11.05 -2.34
C CYS A 66 4.70 -11.18 -2.72
N ILE A 67 5.58 -10.57 -1.94
CA ILE A 67 7.04 -10.60 -2.13
C ILE A 67 7.67 -11.10 -0.83
N ASP A 68 8.51 -12.13 -0.93
CA ASP A 68 9.28 -12.71 0.17
C ASP A 68 10.74 -12.24 0.13
#